data_AF-A0A1E5QB03-F1
#
_entry.id   AF-A0A1E5QB03-F1
#
_cell.length_a   1.000
_cell.length_b   1.000
_cell.length_c   1.000
_cell.angle_alpha   90.00
_cell.angle_beta   90.00
_cell.angle_gamma   90.00
#
_symmetry.space_group_name_H-M   'P 1'
#
loop_
_entity.id
_entity.type
_entity.pdbx_description
1 polymer ?
#
loop_
_entity_poly.entity_id
_entity_poly.type
_entity_poly.pdbx_seq_one_letter_code
_entity_poly.pdbx_strand_id
1 'polypeptide(L)' 'MHLAKGLEFKTVIVMACDDDVLPLQERVETVVDEMELDEVYETERHLFYVACTRARDRLLVTGIEPASEFFGDLNL' A
#
# COMPACT_ATOMS: atom_id res chain seq x y z
N MET A 1 5.83 5.56 -2.19
CA MET A 1 6.19 4.24 -2.78
C MET A 1 6.70 4.33 -4.22
N HIS A 2 6.25 5.29 -5.03
CA HIS A 2 6.54 5.41 -6.47
C HIS A 2 8.02 5.32 -6.90
N LEU A 3 8.97 5.81 -6.08
CA LEU A 3 10.40 5.80 -6.41
C LEU A 3 11.03 4.40 -6.42
N ALA A 4 10.33 3.39 -5.92
CA ALA A 4 10.85 2.03 -5.87
C ALA A 4 10.67 1.26 -7.19
N LYS A 5 9.94 1.81 -8.16
CA LYS A 5 9.65 1.16 -9.44
C LYS A 5 10.95 0.86 -10.21
N GLY A 6 11.09 -0.39 -10.66
CA GLY A 6 12.26 -0.86 -11.42
C GLY A 6 13.52 -1.14 -10.58
N LEU A 7 13.42 -0.99 -9.26
CA LEU A 7 14.47 -1.37 -8.32
C LEU A 7 14.12 -2.69 -7.62
N GLU A 8 15.10 -3.34 -7.01
CA GLU A 8 14.93 -4.51 -6.15
C GLU A 8 15.96 -4.49 -5.02
N PHE A 9 15.56 -4.96 -3.84
CA PHE A 9 16.40 -4.94 -2.64
C PHE A 9 16.37 -6.30 -1.95
N LYS A 10 17.44 -6.68 -1.25
CA LYS A 10 17.44 -7.92 -0.46
C LYS A 10 16.37 -7.87 0.64
N THR A 11 16.23 -6.73 1.29
CA THR A 11 15.25 -6.51 2.36
C THR A 11 14.52 -5.20 2.11
N VAL A 12 13.20 -5.22 2.24
CA VAL A 12 12.33 -4.04 2.15
C VAL A 12 11.48 -3.96 3.41
N ILE A 13 11.32 -2.75 3.93
CA ILE A 13 10.39 -2.44 5.00
C ILE A 13 9.36 -1.46 4.43
N VAL A 14 8.09 -1.86 4.40
CA VAL A 14 6.97 -0.98 4.05
C VAL A 14 6.35 -0.53 5.37
N MET A 15 6.52 0.75 5.69
CA MET A 15 6.19 1.31 7.00
C MET A 15 4.98 2.21 6.95
N ALA A 16 4.34 2.42 8.11
CA ALA A 16 3.16 3.26 8.27
C ALA A 16 2.02 2.84 7.35
N CYS A 17 1.75 1.53 7.26
CA CYS A 17 0.61 0.98 6.54
C CYS A 17 -0.63 0.98 7.45
N ASP A 18 -1.06 2.17 7.82
CA ASP A 18 -2.17 2.45 8.74
C ASP A 18 -3.43 2.79 7.94
N ASP A 19 -4.63 2.67 8.53
CA ASP A 19 -5.93 2.89 7.84
C ASP A 19 -6.04 4.26 7.15
N ASP A 20 -5.60 5.33 7.82
CA ASP A 20 -5.62 6.72 7.29
C ASP A 20 -4.37 7.10 6.46
N VAL A 21 -3.41 6.18 6.31
CA VAL A 21 -2.15 6.43 5.59
C VAL A 21 -2.08 5.66 4.28
N LEU A 22 -2.64 4.45 4.27
CA LEU A 22 -2.71 3.57 3.11
C LEU A 22 -4.09 2.89 3.07
N PRO A 23 -4.96 3.23 2.11
CA PRO A 23 -4.76 4.18 1.00
C PRO A 23 -4.56 5.63 1.44
N LEU A 24 -3.89 6.45 0.62
CA LEU A 24 -3.63 7.84 0.96
C LEU A 24 -4.95 8.63 1.11
N GLN A 25 -5.27 9.06 2.34
CA GLN A 25 -6.52 9.72 2.70
C GLN A 25 -6.85 10.95 1.83
N GLU A 26 -5.85 11.78 1.48
CA GLU A 26 -6.06 12.94 0.60
C GLU A 26 -6.67 12.54 -0.75
N ARG A 27 -6.30 11.38 -1.30
CA ARG A 27 -6.87 10.89 -2.56
C ARG A 27 -8.31 10.41 -2.37
N VAL A 28 -8.61 9.76 -1.25
CA VAL A 28 -9.95 9.29 -0.91
C VAL A 28 -10.91 10.48 -0.77
N GLU A 29 -10.46 11.57 -0.14
CA GLU A 29 -11.28 12.77 0.08
C GLU A 29 -11.61 13.56 -1.19
N THR A 30 -10.82 13.40 -2.26
CA THR A 30 -11.06 14.10 -3.54
C THR A 30 -12.09 13.43 -4.45
N VAL A 31 -12.52 12.21 -4.10
CA VAL A 31 -13.41 11.38 -4.91
C VAL A 31 -14.84 11.93 -4.92
N VAL A 32 -15.49 11.93 -6.09
CA VAL A 32 -16.87 12.41 -6.25
C VAL A 32 -17.93 11.31 -6.37
N ASP A 33 -17.53 10.08 -6.68
CA ASP A 33 -18.42 8.92 -6.81
C ASP A 33 -17.76 7.58 -6.44
N GLU A 34 -18.57 6.52 -6.33
CA GLU A 34 -18.13 5.18 -5.91
C GLU A 34 -17.17 4.53 -6.91
N MET A 35 -17.33 4.82 -8.22
CA MET A 35 -16.45 4.26 -9.25
C MET A 35 -15.04 4.83 -9.15
N GLU A 36 -14.93 6.15 -8.94
CA GLU A 36 -13.64 6.80 -8.72
C GLU A 36 -13.01 6.37 -7.37
N LEU A 37 -13.83 6.07 -6.36
CA LEU A 37 -13.36 5.50 -5.09
C LEU A 37 -12.64 4.17 -5.35
N ASP A 38 -13.32 3.24 -6.04
CA ASP A 38 -12.76 1.95 -6.39
C ASP A 38 -11.44 2.09 -7.17
N GLU A 39 -11.35 3.03 -8.12
CA GLU A 39 -10.13 3.30 -8.88
C GLU A 39 -8.96 3.79 -8.01
N VAL A 40 -9.24 4.67 -7.04
CA VAL A 40 -8.23 5.13 -6.07
C VAL A 40 -7.73 3.96 -5.24
N TYR A 41 -8.64 3.17 -4.69
CA TYR A 41 -8.32 1.99 -3.88
C TYR A 41 -7.48 0.98 -4.67
N GLU A 42 -7.90 0.63 -5.88
CA GLU A 42 -7.15 -0.30 -6.74
C GLU A 42 -5.77 0.24 -7.09
N THR A 43 -5.63 1.54 -7.34
CA THR A 43 -4.32 2.16 -7.62
C THR A 43 -3.40 2.11 -6.40
N GLU A 44 -3.90 2.43 -5.21
CA GLU A 44 -3.15 2.36 -3.96
C GLU A 44 -2.77 0.91 -3.61
N ARG A 45 -3.68 -0.04 -3.81
CA ARG A 45 -3.43 -1.48 -3.64
C ARG A 45 -2.32 -1.97 -4.58
N HIS A 46 -2.33 -1.53 -5.84
CA HIS A 46 -1.25 -1.80 -6.78
C HIS A 46 0.09 -1.20 -6.34
N LEU A 47 0.10 0.01 -5.77
CA LEU A 47 1.33 0.62 -5.26
C LEU A 47 1.89 -0.15 -4.06
N PHE A 48 1.02 -0.60 -3.17
CA PHE A 48 1.39 -1.45 -2.04
C PHE A 48 1.98 -2.78 -2.53
N TYR A 49 1.34 -3.45 -3.49
CA TYR A 49 1.88 -4.66 -4.13
C TYR A 49 3.26 -4.42 -4.76
N VAL A 50 3.42 -3.32 -5.51
CA VAL A 50 4.72 -2.98 -6.12
C VAL A 50 5.77 -2.79 -5.04
N ALA A 51 5.48 -2.07 -3.95
CA ALA A 51 6.40 -1.86 -2.85
C ALA A 51 6.81 -3.17 -2.17
N CYS A 52 5.85 -4.05 -1.87
CA CYS A 52 6.09 -5.36 -1.26
C CYS A 52 6.95 -6.26 -2.15
N THR A 53 6.68 -6.29 -3.45
CA THR A 53 7.41 -7.12 -4.44
C THR A 53 8.80 -6.59 -4.79
N ARG A 54 9.22 -5.45 -4.23
CA ARG A 54 10.62 -5.00 -4.34
C ARG A 54 11.57 -5.82 -3.46
N ALA A 55 11.04 -6.57 -2.49
CA ALA A 55 11.81 -7.46 -1.63
C ALA A 55 12.20 -8.75 -2.36
N ARG A 56 13.49 -9.08 -2.36
CA ARG A 56 13.99 -10.36 -2.87
C ARG A 56 14.03 -11.46 -1.81
N ASP A 57 14.50 -11.13 -0.61
CA ASP A 57 14.73 -12.13 0.44
C ASP A 57 13.79 -11.94 1.64
N ARG A 58 13.58 -10.70 2.08
CA ARG A 58 12.79 -10.38 3.28
C ARG A 58 11.91 -9.15 3.09
N LEU A 59 10.64 -9.29 3.47
CA LEU A 59 9.68 -8.21 3.56
C LEU A 59 9.24 -8.05 5.01
N LEU A 60 9.19 -6.81 5.48
CA LEU A 60 8.51 -6.44 6.72
C LEU A 60 7.48 -5.36 6.38
N VAL A 61 6.22 -5.59 6.74
CA VAL A 61 5.16 -4.59 6.65
C VAL A 61 4.79 -4.21 8.07
N THR A 62 4.69 -2.91 8.35
CA THR A 62 4.34 -2.41 9.69
C THR A 62 3.23 -1.38 9.62
N GLY A 63 2.30 -1.45 10.56
CA GLY A 63 1.31 -0.42 10.82
C GLY A 63 0.93 -0.40 12.31
N ILE A 64 0.19 0.62 12.72
CA ILE A 64 -0.49 0.69 14.02
C ILE A 64 -1.96 0.28 13.86
N GLU A 65 -2.67 0.09 14.98
CA GLU A 65 -4.11 -0.19 14.94
C GLU A 65 -4.91 1.13 14.97
N PRO A 66 -5.88 1.35 14.05
CA PRO A 66 -6.27 0.44 12.95
C PRO A 66 -5.26 0.40 11.81
N ALA A 67 -4.93 -0.82 11.36
CA ALA A 67 -4.00 -1.05 10.26
C ALA A 67 -4.75 -0.92 8.92
N SER A 68 -4.00 -0.65 7.85
CA SER A 68 -4.53 -0.62 6.49
C SER A 68 -5.28 -1.91 6.16
N GLU A 69 -6.44 -1.77 5.52
CA GLU A 69 -7.21 -2.92 5.03
C GLU A 69 -6.43 -3.83 4.06
N PHE A 70 -5.39 -3.29 3.40
CA PHE A 70 -4.54 -4.05 2.49
C PHE A 70 -3.71 -5.12 3.19
N PHE A 71 -3.65 -5.13 4.53
CA PHE A 71 -3.12 -6.28 5.28
C PHE A 71 -3.91 -7.56 4.99
N GLY A 72 -5.21 -7.45 4.71
CA GLY A 72 -6.05 -8.60 4.34
C GLY A 72 -5.61 -9.30 3.05
N ASP A 73 -4.86 -8.62 2.18
CA ASP A 73 -4.32 -9.19 0.94
C ASP A 73 -3.09 -10.06 1.18
N LEU A 74 -2.42 -9.86 2.32
CA LEU A 74 -1.28 -10.65 2.72
C LEU A 74 -1.82 -12.00 3.22
N ASN A 75 -1.85 -13.00 2.35
CA ASN A 75 -2.11 -14.39 2.73
C ASN A 75 -1.01 -14.88 3.70
N LEU A 76 -1.24 -14.67 4.99
CA LEU A 76 -0.42 -15.18 6.11
C LEU A 76 -1.06 -16.43 6.72
#